data_AF-A0A2W6Y2Z1-F1
#
_entry.id   AF-A0A2W6Y2Z1-F1
#
_cell.length_a   1.000
_cell.length_b   1.000
_cell.length_c   1.000
_cell.angle_alpha   90.00
_cell.angle_beta   90.00
_cell.angle_gamma   90.00
#
_symmetry.space_group_name_H-M   'P 1'
#
loop_
_entity.id
_entity.type
_entity.pdbx_description
1 polymer ?
#
loop_
_entity_poly.entity_id
_entity_poly.type
_entity_poly.pdbx_seq_one_letter_code
_entity_poly.pdbx_strand_id
1 'polypeptide(L)'
;MRRISTRRGVFGLFAGVAALGLAFAVAAQTRVAPASGDARLDTAAQTAWQRVRQALTPAQQANEARAFMAALATANGRRVVPAMDARDLASGRTVALDDPALLQRPQAHEVTVSVGGQFLTFRPLSRASLDVLLGR
;
A
#
# COMPACT_ATOMS: atom_id res chain seq x y z
N MET A 1 27.10 1.00 51.68
CA MET A 1 28.10 1.52 50.71
C MET A 1 27.95 0.76 49.39
N ARG A 2 27.90 1.49 48.26
CA ARG A 2 28.10 1.14 46.81
C ARG A 2 28.54 -0.32 46.48
N ARG A 3 28.08 -1.04 45.44
CA ARG A 3 28.00 -0.79 43.96
C ARG A 3 27.05 -1.85 43.35
N ILE A 4 26.12 -1.55 42.42
CA ILE A 4 26.23 -1.33 40.96
C ILE A 4 26.70 -2.55 40.12
N SER A 5 25.81 -2.89 39.18
CA SER A 5 25.96 -3.48 37.83
C SER A 5 25.83 -5.00 37.63
N THR A 6 24.76 -5.50 36.98
CA THR A 6 24.38 -5.50 35.53
C THR A 6 24.95 -6.72 34.81
N ARG A 7 24.08 -7.63 34.30
CA ARG A 7 23.91 -7.99 32.87
C ARG A 7 23.19 -9.33 32.69
N ARG A 8 22.23 -9.32 31.74
CA ARG A 8 21.99 -10.26 30.62
C ARG A 8 22.11 -11.76 30.96
N GLY A 9 21.15 -12.64 30.73
CA GLY A 9 20.09 -12.69 29.74
C GLY A 9 20.04 -14.10 29.14
N VAL A 10 18.92 -14.40 28.49
CA VAL A 10 18.69 -15.42 27.45
C VAL A 10 18.38 -16.88 27.89
N PHE A 11 17.44 -17.43 27.11
CA PHE A 11 17.17 -18.84 26.79
C PHE A 11 16.17 -19.62 27.67
N GLY A 12 14.89 -19.48 27.30
CA GLY A 12 13.88 -20.51 27.52
C GLY A 12 13.54 -21.19 26.20
N LEU A 13 14.20 -22.33 25.98
CA LEU A 13 13.99 -23.28 24.88
C LEU A 13 12.83 -24.21 25.27
N PHE A 14 11.74 -24.27 24.49
CA PHE A 14 10.85 -25.43 24.50
C PHE A 14 10.40 -25.78 23.08
N ALA A 15 10.76 -27.00 22.72
CA ALA A 15 10.40 -27.72 21.52
C ALA A 15 8.94 -28.19 21.55
N GLY A 16 8.37 -28.51 20.38
CA GLY A 16 7.12 -29.26 20.36
C GLY A 16 6.49 -29.50 18.99
N VAL A 17 6.85 -30.64 18.40
CA VAL A 17 6.03 -31.48 17.51
C VAL A 17 5.85 -31.05 16.04
N ALA A 18 6.50 -31.83 15.17
CA ALA A 18 6.23 -31.93 13.75
C ALA A 18 4.91 -32.69 13.51
N ALA A 19 3.99 -32.10 12.76
CA ALA A 19 2.91 -32.79 12.11
C ALA A 19 3.02 -32.53 10.59
N LEU A 20 3.29 -33.61 9.84
CA LEU A 20 3.20 -33.63 8.39
C LEU A 20 1.74 -33.37 7.98
N GLY A 21 1.49 -32.22 7.38
CA GLY A 21 0.26 -31.91 6.66
C GLY A 21 0.64 -31.13 5.41
N LEU A 22 0.37 -31.71 4.23
CA LEU A 22 0.48 -31.02 2.94
C LEU A 22 -0.48 -29.82 2.97
N ALA A 23 0.04 -28.63 3.22
CA ALA A 23 -0.67 -27.37 3.07
C ALA A 23 0.22 -26.45 2.27
N PHE A 24 -0.29 -25.96 1.14
CA PHE A 24 0.32 -24.89 0.36
C PHE A 24 0.74 -23.77 1.32
N ALA A 25 2.04 -23.56 1.46
CA ALA A 25 2.59 -22.40 2.14
C ALA A 25 2.22 -21.17 1.29
N VAL A 26 1.03 -20.62 1.51
CA VAL A 26 0.80 -19.20 1.26
C VAL A 26 1.76 -18.50 2.22
N ALA A 27 2.89 -18.05 1.69
CA ALA A 27 3.79 -17.17 2.41
C ALA A 27 2.97 -15.95 2.82
N ALA A 28 2.48 -15.97 4.06
CA ALA A 28 2.00 -14.79 4.75
C ALA A 28 3.21 -13.88 4.88
N GLN A 29 3.45 -13.09 3.84
CA GLN A 29 4.36 -11.97 3.89
C GLN A 29 3.78 -11.03 4.94
N THR A 30 4.27 -11.15 6.17
CA THR A 30 4.11 -10.14 7.20
C THR A 30 4.86 -8.91 6.69
N ARG A 31 4.21 -8.16 5.80
CA ARG A 31 4.64 -6.82 5.46
C ARG A 31 4.53 -6.03 6.74
N VAL A 32 5.66 -5.84 7.40
CA VAL A 32 5.81 -4.83 8.45
C VAL A 32 5.53 -3.50 7.74
N ALA A 33 4.29 -3.03 7.86
CA ALA A 33 3.90 -1.73 7.37
C ALA A 33 4.78 -0.70 8.10
N PRO A 34 5.50 0.20 7.40
CA PRO A 34 6.13 1.31 8.06
C PRO A 34 5.02 2.13 8.71
N ALA A 35 5.15 2.39 10.02
CA ALA A 35 4.24 3.21 10.81
C ALA A 35 4.22 4.64 10.23
N SER A 36 3.38 4.82 9.21
CA SER A 36 3.06 6.09 8.61
C SER A 36 1.95 6.66 9.46
N GLY A 37 2.23 7.71 10.25
CA GLY A 37 1.25 8.30 11.17
C GLY A 37 -0.13 8.33 10.52
N ASP A 38 -1.08 7.60 11.13
CA ASP A 38 -2.23 7.00 10.45
C ASP A 38 -2.99 8.03 9.60
N ALA A 39 -2.71 8.03 8.30
CA ALA A 39 -3.44 8.89 7.37
C ALA A 39 -4.92 8.50 7.44
N ARG A 40 -5.78 9.45 7.81
CA ARG A 40 -7.21 9.21 7.96
C ARG A 40 -7.85 9.06 6.58
N LEU A 41 -8.62 7.98 6.41
CA LEU A 41 -9.46 7.72 5.24
C LEU A 41 -10.94 7.94 5.62
N ASP A 42 -11.44 9.16 5.43
CA ASP A 42 -12.83 9.52 5.74
C ASP A 42 -13.82 9.16 4.63
N THR A 43 -15.12 9.39 4.86
CA THR A 43 -16.18 9.05 3.91
C THR A 43 -16.03 9.76 2.55
N ALA A 44 -15.54 11.00 2.53
CA ALA A 44 -15.33 11.76 1.30
C ALA A 44 -14.22 11.13 0.46
N ALA A 45 -13.07 10.80 1.08
CA ALA A 45 -11.98 10.11 0.42
C ALA A 45 -12.38 8.70 -0.03
N GLN A 46 -13.16 7.96 0.77
CA GLN A 46 -13.69 6.65 0.35
C GLN A 46 -14.60 6.75 -0.87
N THR A 47 -15.48 7.76 -0.91
CA THR A 47 -16.38 7.98 -2.04
C THR A 47 -15.60 8.32 -3.32
N ALA A 48 -14.63 9.23 -3.22
CA ALA A 48 -13.76 9.57 -4.34
C ALA A 48 -12.97 8.34 -4.82
N TRP A 49 -12.50 7.50 -3.90
CA TRP A 49 -11.81 6.25 -4.24
C TRP A 49 -12.70 5.28 -5.04
N GLN A 50 -13.97 5.12 -4.67
CA GLN A 50 -14.88 4.29 -5.47
C GLN A 50 -15.06 4.83 -6.89
N ARG A 51 -15.08 6.17 -7.07
CA ARG A 51 -15.14 6.79 -8.39
C ARG A 51 -13.86 6.58 -9.20
N VAL A 52 -12.68 6.57 -8.57
CA VAL A 52 -11.41 6.18 -9.23
C VAL A 52 -11.52 4.76 -9.83
N ARG A 53 -12.11 3.82 -9.08
CA ARG A 53 -12.28 2.43 -9.53
C ARG A 53 -13.34 2.27 -10.61
N GLN A 54 -14.38 3.11 -10.58
CA GLN A 54 -15.47 3.08 -11.55
C GLN A 54 -15.20 3.89 -12.82
N ALA A 55 -14.12 4.69 -12.83
CA ALA A 55 -13.77 5.50 -13.99
C ALA A 55 -13.54 4.64 -15.23
N LEU A 56 -14.14 5.06 -16.34
CA LEU A 56 -14.10 4.32 -17.61
C LEU A 56 -13.07 4.90 -18.59
N THR A 57 -12.59 6.11 -18.32
CA THR A 57 -11.61 6.80 -19.17
C THR A 57 -10.38 7.23 -18.38
N PRO A 58 -9.20 7.29 -19.03
CA PRO A 58 -7.98 7.86 -18.43
C PRO A 58 -8.18 9.22 -17.76
N ALA A 59 -8.82 10.15 -18.47
CA ALA A 59 -9.03 11.50 -17.99
C ALA A 59 -9.95 11.54 -16.76
N GLN A 60 -11.04 10.76 -16.79
CA GLN A 60 -11.94 10.62 -15.64
C GLN A 60 -11.19 10.04 -14.44
N GLN A 61 -10.42 8.97 -14.63
CA GLN A 61 -9.70 8.34 -13.53
C GLN A 61 -8.66 9.29 -12.91
N ALA A 62 -7.95 10.07 -13.73
CA ALA A 62 -7.03 11.08 -13.23
C ALA A 62 -7.74 12.21 -12.45
N ASN A 63 -8.92 12.64 -12.91
CA ASN A 63 -9.73 13.65 -12.22
C ASN A 63 -10.21 13.13 -10.85
N GLU A 64 -10.73 11.92 -10.80
CA GLU A 64 -11.19 11.30 -9.54
C GLU A 64 -10.01 11.02 -8.59
N ALA A 65 -8.83 10.67 -9.12
CA ALA A 65 -7.63 10.52 -8.31
C ALA A 65 -7.20 11.86 -7.67
N ARG A 66 -7.36 12.98 -8.40
CA ARG A 66 -7.10 14.32 -7.83
C ARG A 66 -8.11 14.66 -6.74
N ALA A 67 -9.39 14.34 -6.96
CA ALA A 67 -10.44 14.53 -5.96
C ALA A 67 -10.17 13.70 -4.70
N PHE A 68 -9.71 12.45 -4.86
CA PHE A 68 -9.29 11.58 -3.77
C PHE A 68 -8.14 12.18 -2.96
N MET A 69 -7.06 12.62 -3.62
CA MET A 69 -5.91 13.24 -2.95
C MET A 69 -6.28 14.55 -2.24
N ALA A 70 -7.19 15.34 -2.82
CA ALA A 70 -7.72 16.55 -2.18
C ALA A 70 -8.55 16.21 -0.93
N ALA A 71 -9.43 15.20 -1.01
CA ALA A 71 -10.20 14.74 0.14
C ALA A 71 -9.30 14.19 1.25
N LEU A 72 -8.27 13.41 0.91
CA LEU A 72 -7.27 12.95 1.87
C LEU A 72 -6.54 14.13 2.54
N ALA A 73 -6.15 15.14 1.77
CA ALA A 73 -5.47 16.30 2.33
C ALA A 73 -6.36 17.06 3.33
N THR A 74 -7.64 17.26 2.98
CA THR A 74 -8.64 17.87 3.87
C THR A 74 -8.85 17.05 5.13
N ALA A 75 -9.04 15.74 5.00
CA ALA A 75 -9.28 14.82 6.12
C ALA A 75 -8.11 14.77 7.12
N ASN A 76 -6.89 15.03 6.64
CA ASN A 76 -5.67 14.99 7.43
C ASN A 76 -5.13 16.37 7.82
N GLY A 77 -5.76 17.47 7.35
CA GLY A 77 -5.31 18.84 7.58
C GLY A 77 -3.96 19.21 6.92
N ARG A 78 -3.43 18.35 6.05
CA ARG A 78 -2.15 18.52 5.35
C ARG A 78 -2.10 17.65 4.10
N ARG A 79 -1.25 17.99 3.14
CA ARG A 79 -0.97 17.10 2.00
C ARG A 79 -0.39 15.77 2.50
N VAL A 80 -0.98 14.67 2.07
CA VAL A 80 -0.51 13.31 2.36
C VAL A 80 -0.15 12.64 1.04
N VAL A 81 1.00 11.98 0.98
CA VAL A 81 1.36 11.08 -0.12
C VAL A 81 1.22 9.67 0.43
N PRO A 82 0.22 8.89 -0.01
CA PRO A 82 0.01 7.54 0.50
C PRO A 82 1.12 6.61 0.01
N ALA A 83 1.47 5.61 0.83
CA ALA A 83 2.39 4.56 0.39
C ALA A 83 1.73 3.74 -0.72
N MET A 84 2.49 3.38 -1.74
CA MET A 84 1.97 2.64 -2.89
C MET A 84 2.88 1.49 -3.26
N ASP A 85 2.28 0.43 -3.77
CA ASP A 85 2.94 -0.70 -4.38
C ASP A 85 2.29 -0.99 -5.74
N ALA A 86 3.09 -1.37 -6.73
CA ALA A 86 2.57 -1.90 -7.99
C ALA A 86 2.89 -3.39 -8.13
N ARG A 87 2.04 -4.12 -8.83
CA ARG A 87 2.29 -5.50 -9.26
C ARG A 87 1.91 -5.69 -10.71
N ASP A 88 2.69 -6.48 -11.42
CA ASP A 88 2.35 -6.94 -12.76
C ASP A 88 1.26 -8.01 -12.67
N LEU A 89 0.21 -7.88 -13.47
CA LEU A 89 -0.93 -8.81 -13.44
C LEU A 89 -0.61 -10.16 -14.07
N ALA A 90 0.33 -10.22 -15.02
CA ALA A 90 0.67 -11.44 -15.71
C ALA A 90 1.54 -12.38 -14.85
N SER A 91 2.52 -11.81 -14.16
CA SER A 91 3.50 -12.55 -13.35
C SER A 91 3.22 -12.51 -11.85
N GLY A 92 2.36 -11.61 -11.38
CA GLY A 92 2.09 -11.38 -9.96
C GLY A 92 3.26 -10.74 -9.19
N ARG A 93 4.34 -10.36 -9.87
CA ARG A 93 5.53 -9.79 -9.24
C ARG A 93 5.31 -8.33 -8.85
N THR A 94 5.91 -7.93 -7.73
CA THR A 94 5.99 -6.51 -7.36
C THR A 94 6.89 -5.75 -8.33
N VAL A 95 6.44 -4.57 -8.71
CA VAL A 95 7.10 -3.67 -9.67
C VAL A 95 7.33 -2.32 -8.98
N ALA A 96 8.47 -1.69 -9.24
CA ALA A 96 8.77 -0.37 -8.72
C ALA A 96 7.87 0.69 -9.38
N LEU A 97 7.52 1.76 -8.65
CA LEU A 97 6.58 2.79 -9.15
C LEU A 97 7.18 3.67 -10.27
N ASP A 98 8.51 3.67 -10.37
CA ASP A 98 9.33 4.32 -11.40
C ASP A 98 9.74 3.37 -12.54
N ASP A 99 9.33 2.11 -12.49
CA ASP A 99 9.64 1.12 -13.53
C ASP A 99 9.08 1.56 -14.90
N PRO A 100 9.90 1.61 -15.95
CA PRO A 100 9.45 1.99 -17.29
C PRO A 100 8.31 1.10 -17.82
N ALA A 101 8.26 -0.17 -17.46
CA ALA A 101 7.18 -1.08 -17.88
C ALA A 101 5.83 -0.66 -17.29
N LEU A 102 5.80 -0.22 -16.03
CA LEU A 102 4.60 0.34 -15.40
C LEU A 102 4.16 1.62 -16.10
N LEU A 103 5.10 2.50 -16.44
CA LEU A 103 4.79 3.79 -17.08
C LEU A 103 4.32 3.62 -18.54
N GLN A 104 4.86 2.64 -19.26
CA GLN A 104 4.49 2.35 -20.65
C GLN A 104 3.18 1.59 -20.76
N ARG A 105 2.91 0.64 -19.85
CA ARG A 105 1.68 -0.17 -19.84
C ARG A 105 1.03 -0.17 -18.46
N PRO A 106 0.49 0.96 -17.99
CA PRO A 106 -0.12 1.07 -16.65
C PRO A 106 -1.25 0.06 -16.45
N GLN A 107 -2.03 -0.20 -17.50
CA GLN A 107 -3.10 -1.18 -17.50
C GLN A 107 -2.61 -2.63 -17.37
N ALA A 108 -1.34 -2.97 -17.59
CA ALA A 108 -0.86 -4.33 -17.32
C ALA A 108 -0.65 -4.59 -15.81
N HIS A 109 -0.80 -3.55 -14.98
CA HIS A 109 -0.44 -3.59 -13.58
C HIS A 109 -1.63 -3.28 -12.69
N GLU A 110 -1.58 -3.76 -11.46
CA GLU A 110 -2.47 -3.35 -10.38
C GLU A 110 -1.67 -2.58 -9.33
N VAL A 111 -2.24 -1.48 -8.85
CA VAL A 111 -1.62 -0.63 -7.83
C VAL A 111 -2.42 -0.74 -6.55
N THR A 112 -1.70 -0.88 -5.44
CA THR A 112 -2.24 -0.87 -4.08
C THR A 112 -1.79 0.42 -3.40
N VAL A 113 -2.75 1.22 -2.94
CA VAL A 113 -2.55 2.45 -2.19
C VAL A 113 -2.85 2.18 -0.72
N SER A 114 -1.95 2.52 0.18
CA SER A 114 -2.09 2.29 1.62
C SER A 114 -2.41 3.59 2.34
N VAL A 115 -3.56 3.65 3.02
CA VAL A 115 -4.03 4.84 3.77
C VAL A 115 -4.57 4.38 5.12
N GLY A 116 -3.96 4.79 6.23
CA GLY A 116 -4.47 4.49 7.58
C GLY A 116 -4.70 3.00 7.84
N GLY A 117 -3.78 2.15 7.38
CA GLY A 117 -3.89 0.69 7.49
C GLY A 117 -4.87 0.03 6.51
N GLN A 118 -5.57 0.80 5.67
CA GLN A 118 -6.43 0.28 4.60
C GLN A 118 -5.65 0.13 3.29
N PHE A 119 -5.92 -0.96 2.57
CA PHE A 119 -5.33 -1.23 1.26
C PHE A 119 -6.37 -1.02 0.17
N LEU A 120 -6.10 -0.05 -0.68
CA LEU A 120 -6.99 0.41 -1.72
C LEU A 120 -6.40 0.04 -3.08
N THR A 121 -6.99 -0.94 -3.78
CA THR A 121 -6.46 -1.43 -5.06
C THR A 121 -7.20 -0.86 -6.27
N PHE A 122 -6.47 -0.57 -7.34
CA PHE A 122 -7.04 -0.19 -8.62
C PHE A 122 -6.11 -0.52 -9.79
N ARG A 123 -6.69 -0.55 -11.00
CA ARG A 123 -5.96 -0.70 -12.25
C ARG A 123 -5.83 0.67 -12.92
N PRO A 124 -4.62 1.20 -13.10
CA PRO A 124 -4.43 2.46 -13.78
C PRO A 124 -4.78 2.34 -15.27
N LEU A 125 -5.64 3.23 -15.76
CA LEU A 125 -5.97 3.35 -17.18
C LEU A 125 -4.91 4.15 -17.94
N SER A 126 -4.11 4.95 -17.24
CA SER A 126 -3.04 5.75 -17.84
C SER A 126 -1.97 6.14 -16.82
N ARG A 127 -0.84 6.62 -17.34
CA ARG A 127 0.23 7.19 -16.54
C ARG A 127 -0.24 8.42 -15.76
N ALA A 128 -1.08 9.27 -16.35
CA ALA A 128 -1.58 10.48 -15.69
C ALA A 128 -2.31 10.18 -14.37
N SER A 129 -3.02 9.05 -14.30
CA SER A 129 -3.71 8.61 -13.08
C SER A 129 -2.73 8.20 -11.96
N LEU A 130 -1.57 7.64 -12.33
CA LEU A 130 -0.48 7.34 -11.39
C LEU A 130 0.23 8.60 -10.90
N ASP A 131 0.51 9.52 -11.83
CA ASP A 131 1.26 10.75 -11.58
C ASP A 131 0.60 11.58 -10.46
N VAL A 132 -0.73 11.68 -10.52
CA VAL A 132 -1.54 12.36 -9.51
C VAL A 132 -1.34 11.79 -8.10
N LEU A 133 -1.33 10.46 -7.95
CA LEU A 133 -1.19 9.80 -6.66
C LEU A 133 0.25 9.89 -6.12
N LEU A 134 1.22 9.87 -7.02
CA LEU A 134 2.64 10.09 -6.72
C LEU A 134 2.94 11.56 -6.39
N GLY A 135 2.01 12.46 -6.68
CA GLY A 135 2.13 13.89 -6.44
C GLY A 135 3.11 14.60 -7.36
N ARG A 136 3.35 14.04 -8.56
CA ARG A 136 4.20 14.56 -9.64
C ARG A 136 3.41 15.23 -10.74
#